data_AF-A0A0D2M1R9-F1
#
_entry.id   AF-A0A0D2M1R9-F1
#
_cell.length_a   1.000
_cell.length_b   1.000
_cell.length_c   1.000
_cell.angle_alpha   90.00
_cell.angle_beta   90.00
_cell.angle_gamma   90.00
#
_symmetry.space_group_name_H-M   'P 1'
#
loop_
_entity.id
_entity.type
_entity.pdbx_description
1 polymer ?
#
loop_
_entity_poly.entity_id
_entity_poly.type
_entity_poly.pdbx_seq_one_letter_code
_entity_poly.pdbx_strand_id
1 'polypeptide(L)'
;MEFNCSSPTTIPVVSTFASPFDTSAAVNGSDSTSTRKPISLWPGMYHSPVTNALWEAKSQIFERLLDPPKDAPPQSELLTKTPSQSRTSILYNLSSDYILREQYRDPWNEVRIGKLLEDLDALAGTISVKHCSDDDSTTRPLLLVTASVDKIVLKKPISVDIDLKIVGSVIWVGRSSIEIQLEVIQSTKENSDVSDSVALTANFIFVARDSKTGKAAPVNRLSPETEREKFLFEEAEARSKLRKRKRVDRREFEHGEINRLEALLAEGRIFCDMPALADRDSILLKDTHLENALICQPQQRNIHGRIFGGFLMHRAFELAFSTAYAFAGLVPCFLEVDHVDFLRPVDVGDFLRLKSCVLYTELENPDQPLINVEVVAHVTRPEIRTSEVSNTFYFTFSVRPEAKATKNGFKIRNVVPATEEEARRILERMDAEMLTRKSQ
;
A
#
# COMPACT_ATOMS: atom_id res chain seq x y z
N MET A 1 14.22 37.59 12.63
CA MET A 1 12.80 37.25 12.84
C MET A 1 12.13 37.35 11.49
N GLU A 2 11.88 36.21 10.86
CA GLU A 2 10.86 36.00 9.82
C GLU A 2 10.78 34.49 9.66
N PHE A 3 9.81 33.89 10.34
CA PHE A 3 9.47 32.49 10.17
C PHE A 3 8.81 32.36 8.80
N ASN A 4 9.54 31.85 7.83
CA ASN A 4 8.99 31.49 6.52
C ASN A 4 8.10 30.25 6.73
N CYS A 5 6.82 30.50 7.05
CA CYS A 5 5.79 29.49 7.04
C CYS A 5 5.54 29.12 5.57
N SER A 6 6.32 28.17 5.05
CA SER A 6 6.13 27.67 3.69
C SER A 6 4.74 27.01 3.61
N SER A 7 3.86 27.59 2.82
CA SER A 7 2.60 26.98 2.41
C SER A 7 2.85 25.54 1.91
N PRO A 8 1.90 24.59 2.11
CA PRO A 8 2.07 23.22 1.66
C PRO A 8 2.24 23.24 0.14
N THR A 9 3.47 22.98 -0.31
CA THR A 9 3.84 22.92 -1.72
C THR A 9 3.13 21.71 -2.31
N THR A 10 2.09 21.95 -3.12
CA THR A 10 1.43 20.87 -3.87
C THR A 10 2.35 20.50 -5.01
N ILE A 11 2.78 19.24 -5.04
CA ILE A 11 3.67 18.71 -6.07
C ILE A 11 2.79 18.28 -7.26
N PRO A 12 2.89 18.96 -8.42
CA PRO A 12 2.20 18.51 -9.62
C PRO A 12 2.85 17.23 -10.15
N VAL A 13 2.02 16.30 -10.61
CA VAL A 13 2.48 15.10 -11.31
C VAL A 13 2.32 15.31 -12.80
N VAL A 14 3.36 14.99 -13.55
CA VAL A 14 3.38 15.07 -15.02
C VAL A 14 3.74 13.72 -15.62
N SER A 15 3.27 13.45 -16.84
CA SER A 15 3.68 12.27 -17.60
C SER A 15 5.20 12.07 -17.64
N THR A 16 5.64 10.81 -17.52
CA THR A 16 7.06 10.43 -17.70
C THR A 16 7.43 10.13 -19.16
N PHE A 17 6.47 10.19 -20.08
CA PHE A 17 6.68 10.06 -21.52
C PHE A 17 6.51 11.41 -22.22
N ALA A 18 7.35 11.68 -23.21
CA ALA A 18 7.17 12.79 -24.13
C ALA A 18 5.94 12.54 -25.01
N SER A 19 5.14 13.59 -25.25
CA SER A 19 4.03 13.51 -26.19
C SER A 19 4.57 13.20 -27.59
N PRO A 20 4.02 12.20 -28.31
CA PRO A 20 4.37 11.98 -29.71
C PRO A 20 3.97 13.15 -30.63
N PHE A 21 3.23 14.12 -30.10
CA PHE A 21 2.82 15.34 -30.81
C PHE A 21 3.66 16.57 -30.46
N ASP A 22 4.53 16.51 -29.45
CA ASP A 22 5.43 17.61 -29.07
C ASP A 22 6.78 17.48 -29.79
N THR A 23 6.79 17.73 -31.10
CA THR A 23 8.01 18.06 -31.85
C THR A 23 8.07 19.57 -32.07
N SER A 24 8.29 20.35 -31.02
CA SER A 24 8.75 21.75 -31.17
C SER A 24 9.32 22.34 -29.88
N ALA A 25 10.57 22.02 -29.57
CA ALA A 25 11.57 22.98 -29.08
C ALA A 25 12.95 22.31 -29.00
N ALA A 26 13.80 22.59 -29.99
CA ALA A 26 15.24 22.42 -29.84
C ALA A 26 15.72 23.40 -28.76
N VAL A 27 16.34 22.89 -27.69
CA VAL A 27 17.02 23.71 -26.70
C VAL A 27 18.46 23.94 -27.18
N ASN A 28 18.69 25.12 -27.77
CA ASN A 28 19.98 25.80 -27.73
C ASN A 28 20.10 26.49 -26.36
N GLY A 29 21.21 26.31 -25.66
CA GLY A 29 21.53 27.12 -24.48
C GLY A 29 22.41 26.41 -23.46
N SER A 30 23.70 26.73 -23.49
CA SER A 30 24.74 26.43 -22.51
C SER A 30 24.38 26.84 -21.07
N ASP A 31 24.71 26.00 -20.08
CA ASP A 31 25.59 26.44 -18.98
C ASP A 31 26.03 25.34 -17.98
N SER A 32 27.32 25.40 -17.71
CA SER A 32 28.06 25.01 -16.49
C SER A 32 28.08 23.55 -16.02
N THR A 33 29.31 23.08 -15.90
CA THR A 33 29.79 21.87 -15.23
C THR A 33 29.35 21.80 -13.77
N SER A 34 28.33 20.99 -13.50
CA SER A 34 28.14 20.35 -12.20
C SER A 34 28.34 18.85 -12.41
N THR A 35 29.25 18.23 -11.67
CA THR A 35 29.38 16.76 -11.55
C THR A 35 28.18 16.18 -10.79
N ARG A 36 26.96 16.54 -11.17
CA ARG A 36 25.73 15.86 -10.77
C ARG A 36 25.69 14.54 -11.54
N LYS A 37 25.43 13.43 -10.82
CA LYS A 37 25.11 12.17 -11.49
C LYS A 37 23.92 12.46 -12.44
N PRO A 38 24.01 12.08 -13.73
CA PRO A 38 22.89 12.28 -14.64
C PRO A 38 21.64 11.64 -14.02
N ILE A 39 20.51 12.34 -14.13
CA ILE A 39 19.20 11.94 -13.59
C ILE A 39 18.92 10.46 -13.94
N SER A 40 19.45 10.00 -15.08
CA SER A 40 19.47 8.62 -15.58
C SER A 40 19.97 7.52 -14.62
N LEU A 41 20.59 7.86 -13.48
CA LEU A 41 21.22 6.92 -12.54
C LEU A 41 20.55 6.85 -11.15
N TRP A 42 19.45 7.57 -10.94
CA TRP A 42 18.79 7.65 -9.63
C TRP A 42 17.98 6.36 -9.35
N PRO A 43 17.99 5.83 -8.10
CA PRO A 43 17.05 4.77 -7.71
C PRO A 43 15.61 5.19 -8.02
N GLY A 44 14.85 4.30 -8.66
CA GLY A 44 13.42 4.53 -8.86
C GLY A 44 12.97 5.40 -10.04
N MET A 45 13.87 5.81 -10.94
CA MET A 45 13.55 6.63 -12.12
C MET A 45 12.57 5.97 -13.12
N TYR A 46 12.35 4.66 -13.02
CA TYR A 46 11.37 3.93 -13.86
C TYR A 46 10.01 3.73 -13.17
N HIS A 47 9.76 4.41 -12.04
CA HIS A 47 8.49 4.30 -11.32
C HIS A 47 7.41 5.24 -11.87
N SER A 48 6.26 5.17 -11.21
CA SER A 48 5.12 6.02 -11.46
C SER A 48 5.51 7.51 -11.62
N PRO A 49 4.77 8.27 -12.43
CA PRO A 49 4.88 9.73 -12.50
C PRO A 49 5.01 10.43 -11.15
N VAL A 50 4.30 9.93 -10.13
CA VAL A 50 4.36 10.43 -8.76
C VAL A 50 5.70 10.22 -8.12
N THR A 51 6.25 9.01 -8.22
CA THR A 51 7.55 8.72 -7.64
C THR A 51 8.58 9.68 -8.22
N ASN A 52 8.61 9.84 -9.54
CA ASN A 52 9.51 10.79 -10.21
C ASN A 52 9.31 12.23 -9.74
N ALA A 53 8.07 12.72 -9.66
CA ALA A 53 7.77 14.06 -9.16
C ALA A 53 8.21 14.27 -7.70
N LEU A 54 8.05 13.25 -6.85
CA LEU A 54 8.53 13.27 -5.46
C LEU A 54 10.06 13.31 -5.38
N TRP A 55 10.75 12.55 -6.23
CA TRP A 55 12.21 12.58 -6.33
C TRP A 55 12.72 13.95 -6.77
N GLU A 56 12.13 14.53 -7.82
CA GLU A 56 12.52 15.84 -8.35
C GLU A 56 12.31 16.96 -7.33
N ALA A 57 11.14 17.02 -6.70
CA ALA A 57 10.76 18.04 -5.72
C ALA A 57 11.67 18.06 -4.47
N LYS A 58 12.48 17.02 -4.29
CA LYS A 58 13.31 16.79 -3.10
C LYS A 58 14.73 16.37 -3.42
N SER A 59 15.20 16.63 -4.64
CA SER A 59 16.56 16.30 -5.10
C SER A 59 17.65 16.68 -4.09
N GLN A 60 17.57 17.84 -3.43
CA GLN A 60 18.55 18.26 -2.40
C GLN A 60 18.52 17.43 -1.10
N ILE A 61 17.34 17.00 -0.66
CA ILE A 61 17.17 16.15 0.53
C ILE A 61 17.60 14.72 0.20
N PHE A 62 17.27 14.24 -1.01
CA PHE A 62 17.61 12.89 -1.47
C PHE A 62 19.07 12.73 -1.87
N GLU A 63 19.74 13.75 -2.42
CA GLU A 63 21.19 13.71 -2.68
C GLU A 63 21.97 13.43 -1.37
N ARG A 64 21.54 13.99 -0.23
CA ARG A 64 22.13 13.69 1.10
C ARG A 64 21.93 12.23 1.53
N LEU A 65 20.78 11.64 1.17
CA LEU A 65 20.45 10.26 1.53
C LEU A 65 21.24 9.23 0.70
N LEU A 66 21.62 9.59 -0.53
CA LEU A 66 22.32 8.70 -1.46
C LEU A 66 23.82 8.58 -1.17
N ASP A 67 24.44 9.60 -0.56
CA ASP A 67 25.85 9.58 -0.16
C ASP A 67 26.03 10.19 1.24
N PRO A 68 25.55 9.51 2.30
CA PRO A 68 25.63 10.03 3.65
C PRO A 68 27.09 10.13 4.09
N PRO A 69 27.49 11.19 4.83
CA PRO A 69 28.85 11.27 5.35
C PRO A 69 29.11 10.08 6.27
N LYS A 70 30.10 9.24 5.94
CA LYS A 70 30.36 7.95 6.64
C LYS A 70 30.60 8.10 8.15
N ASP A 71 31.09 9.27 8.55
CA ASP A 71 31.42 9.62 9.94
C ASP A 71 30.48 10.68 10.54
N ALA A 72 29.37 11.01 9.88
CA ALA A 72 28.38 11.93 10.43
C ALA A 72 27.83 11.41 11.77
N PRO A 73 27.78 12.25 12.82
CA PRO A 73 27.15 11.89 14.08
C PRO A 73 25.63 11.72 13.89
N PRO A 74 24.96 10.91 14.73
CA PRO A 74 23.51 10.95 14.81
C PRO A 74 23.05 12.33 15.31
N GLN A 75 21.82 12.71 14.97
CA GLN A 75 21.17 13.89 15.52
C GLN A 75 21.27 13.89 17.05
N SER A 76 21.87 14.95 17.61
CA SER A 76 22.10 15.08 19.05
C SER A 76 20.85 15.49 19.83
N GLU A 77 20.00 16.33 19.23
CA GLU A 77 18.78 16.85 19.86
C GLU A 77 17.57 16.67 18.95
N LEU A 78 16.51 16.06 19.48
CA LEU A 78 15.26 15.85 18.74
C LEU A 78 14.46 17.15 18.65
N LEU A 79 14.07 17.51 17.43
CA LEU A 79 13.20 18.66 17.19
C LEU A 79 11.76 18.34 17.58
N THR A 80 11.00 19.35 17.96
CA THR A 80 9.53 19.27 18.05
C THR A 80 8.94 19.87 16.79
N LYS A 81 8.21 19.06 16.02
CA LYS A 81 7.59 19.46 14.76
C LYS A 81 6.07 19.44 14.84
N THR A 82 5.44 20.26 14.02
CA THR A 82 3.97 20.29 13.87
C THR A 82 3.55 19.43 12.66
N PRO A 83 2.31 18.92 12.61
CA PRO A 83 1.84 18.17 11.45
C PRO A 83 1.97 18.96 10.14
N SER A 84 1.74 20.28 10.16
CA SER A 84 1.87 21.19 9.02
C SER A 84 3.28 21.19 8.41
N GLN A 85 4.34 21.04 9.21
CA GLN A 85 5.71 20.96 8.71
C GLN A 85 5.96 19.66 7.91
N SER A 86 5.34 18.54 8.31
CA SER A 86 5.43 17.28 7.58
C SER A 86 4.45 17.19 6.40
N ARG A 87 3.41 18.06 6.37
CA ARG A 87 2.34 18.01 5.39
C ARG A 87 2.85 18.11 3.97
N THR A 88 2.41 17.19 3.12
CA THR A 88 2.80 17.10 1.71
C THR A 88 1.57 16.71 0.90
N SER A 89 1.39 17.30 -0.27
CA SER A 89 0.29 16.98 -1.17
C SER A 89 0.76 16.82 -2.60
N ILE A 90 0.10 15.91 -3.30
CA ILE A 90 0.35 15.58 -4.70
C ILE A 90 -0.95 15.78 -5.48
N LEU A 91 -0.85 16.40 -6.66
CA LEU A 91 -1.98 16.62 -7.55
C LEU A 91 -1.76 15.88 -8.87
N TYR A 92 -2.75 15.08 -9.25
CA TYR A 92 -2.81 14.35 -10.51
C TYR A 92 -3.80 15.09 -11.41
N ASN A 93 -3.30 15.70 -12.48
CA ASN A 93 -4.12 16.42 -13.45
C ASN A 93 -4.75 15.46 -14.48
N LEU A 94 -5.44 14.41 -14.01
CA LEU A 94 -5.96 13.33 -14.86
C LEU A 94 -6.97 13.84 -15.90
N SER A 95 -7.71 14.91 -15.60
CA SER A 95 -8.70 15.46 -16.52
C SER A 95 -8.09 16.18 -17.73
N SER A 96 -6.86 16.68 -17.61
CA SER A 96 -6.19 17.50 -18.63
C SER A 96 -4.92 16.88 -19.21
N ASP A 97 -4.15 16.11 -18.44
CA ASP A 97 -2.98 15.36 -18.91
C ASP A 97 -3.39 13.95 -19.36
N TYR A 98 -3.63 13.80 -20.67
CA TYR A 98 -4.05 12.55 -21.29
C TYR A 98 -3.03 11.42 -21.08
N ILE A 99 -1.73 11.73 -21.12
CA ILE A 99 -0.69 10.71 -21.04
C ILE A 99 -0.59 10.21 -19.60
N LEU A 100 -0.62 11.12 -18.62
CA LEU A 100 -0.71 10.76 -17.21
C LEU A 100 -1.96 9.92 -16.96
N ARG A 101 -3.11 10.31 -17.51
CA ARG A 101 -4.34 9.53 -17.39
C ARG A 101 -4.16 8.10 -17.90
N GLU A 102 -3.62 7.91 -19.11
CA GLU A 102 -3.35 6.56 -19.65
C GLU A 102 -2.36 5.75 -18.79
N GLN A 103 -1.39 6.41 -18.13
CA GLN A 103 -0.47 5.72 -17.22
C GLN A 103 -1.14 5.21 -15.94
N TYR A 104 -2.29 5.77 -15.55
CA TYR A 104 -3.06 5.42 -14.34
C TYR A 104 -4.39 4.73 -14.63
N ARG A 105 -4.79 4.64 -15.89
CA ARG A 105 -6.01 4.00 -16.37
C ARG A 105 -5.78 2.50 -16.57
N ASP A 106 -6.79 1.70 -16.22
CA ASP A 106 -6.85 0.27 -16.49
C ASP A 106 -7.62 -0.03 -17.79
N PRO A 107 -7.65 -1.29 -18.26
CA PRO A 107 -8.37 -1.66 -19.48
C PRO A 107 -9.88 -1.38 -19.46
N TRP A 108 -10.48 -1.14 -18.29
CA TRP A 108 -11.91 -0.90 -18.08
C TRP A 108 -12.22 0.55 -17.70
N ASN A 109 -11.31 1.48 -18.00
CA ASN A 109 -11.46 2.91 -17.72
C ASN A 109 -11.57 3.25 -16.22
N GLU A 110 -10.96 2.45 -15.35
CA GLU A 110 -10.84 2.74 -13.92
C GLU A 110 -9.39 3.05 -13.52
N VAL A 111 -9.21 3.56 -12.30
CA VAL A 111 -7.87 3.83 -11.76
C VAL A 111 -7.19 2.51 -11.41
N ARG A 112 -5.93 2.36 -11.82
CA ARG A 112 -5.04 1.27 -11.41
C ARG A 112 -4.73 1.36 -9.92
N ILE A 113 -5.59 0.79 -9.08
CA ILE A 113 -5.47 0.83 -7.61
C ILE A 113 -4.11 0.33 -7.13
N GLY A 114 -3.56 -0.74 -7.71
CA GLY A 114 -2.21 -1.21 -7.36
C GLY A 114 -1.12 -0.14 -7.50
N LYS A 115 -1.21 0.72 -8.53
CA LYS A 115 -0.30 1.85 -8.74
C LYS A 115 -0.55 2.98 -7.75
N LEU A 116 -1.82 3.21 -7.38
CA LEU A 116 -2.17 4.18 -6.33
C LEU A 116 -1.64 3.74 -4.96
N LEU A 117 -1.68 2.44 -4.62
CA LEU A 117 -1.10 1.90 -3.39
C LEU A 117 0.43 2.09 -3.35
N GLU A 118 1.10 1.93 -4.49
CA GLU A 118 2.53 2.23 -4.62
C GLU A 118 2.82 3.72 -4.35
N ASP A 119 2.03 4.62 -4.95
CA ASP A 119 2.17 6.06 -4.76
C ASP A 119 1.91 6.52 -3.32
N LEU A 120 0.93 5.90 -2.66
CA LEU A 120 0.62 6.16 -1.25
C LEU A 120 1.82 5.85 -0.36
N ASP A 121 2.45 4.68 -0.53
CA ASP A 121 3.66 4.35 0.22
C ASP A 121 4.78 5.37 -0.10
N ALA A 122 4.91 5.82 -1.36
CA ALA A 122 5.99 6.72 -1.78
C ALA A 122 5.86 8.10 -1.16
N LEU A 123 4.62 8.61 -1.10
CA LEU A 123 4.29 9.84 -0.40
C LEU A 123 4.50 9.70 1.11
N ALA A 124 4.08 8.57 1.72
CA ALA A 124 4.31 8.32 3.14
C ALA A 124 5.81 8.27 3.48
N GLY A 125 6.61 7.60 2.66
CA GLY A 125 8.07 7.58 2.77
C GLY A 125 8.65 8.99 2.72
N THR A 126 8.19 9.83 1.79
CA THR A 126 8.64 11.23 1.67
C THR A 126 8.26 12.06 2.90
N ILE A 127 7.04 11.92 3.40
CA ILE A 127 6.56 12.60 4.61
C ILE A 127 7.39 12.17 5.83
N SER A 128 7.72 10.88 5.93
CA SER A 128 8.55 10.35 7.02
C SER A 128 9.95 10.98 7.02
N VAL A 129 10.59 11.08 5.85
CA VAL A 129 11.90 11.74 5.68
C VAL A 129 11.81 13.21 6.08
N LYS A 130 10.79 13.92 5.58
CA LYS A 130 10.56 15.34 5.89
C LYS A 130 10.39 15.58 7.40
N HIS A 131 9.67 14.69 8.09
CA HIS A 131 9.50 14.77 9.55
C HIS A 131 10.80 14.48 10.29
N CYS A 132 11.54 13.44 9.89
CA CYS A 132 12.78 13.03 10.54
C CYS A 132 14.00 13.94 10.29
N SER A 133 14.02 14.69 9.20
CA SER A 133 15.11 15.64 8.91
C SER A 133 15.28 16.67 10.03
N ASP A 134 16.50 16.97 10.42
CA ASP A 134 16.88 18.12 11.27
C ASP A 134 17.37 19.32 10.44
N ASP A 135 17.32 19.20 9.12
CA ASP A 135 17.80 20.15 8.10
C ASP A 135 19.32 20.43 8.16
N ASP A 136 20.01 19.88 9.15
CA ASP A 136 21.46 19.85 9.26
C ASP A 136 22.03 18.87 8.21
N SER A 137 23.01 19.36 7.43
CA SER A 137 23.68 18.54 6.41
C SER A 137 24.83 17.71 6.98
N THR A 138 25.19 17.92 8.24
CA THR A 138 26.30 17.26 8.91
C THR A 138 25.88 16.03 9.73
N THR A 139 24.57 15.85 9.94
CA THR A 139 24.03 14.71 10.70
C THR A 139 23.72 13.53 9.79
N ARG A 140 23.82 12.34 10.37
CA ARG A 140 23.59 11.09 9.65
C ARG A 140 22.09 10.88 9.43
N PRO A 141 21.64 10.56 8.19
CA PRO A 141 20.23 10.30 7.95
C PRO A 141 19.76 8.97 8.54
N LEU A 142 18.47 8.94 8.87
CA LEU A 142 17.77 7.74 9.32
C LEU A 142 17.35 6.88 8.12
N LEU A 143 17.43 5.55 8.30
CA LEU A 143 16.79 4.59 7.41
C LEU A 143 15.32 4.49 7.81
N LEU A 144 14.43 4.90 6.92
CA LEU A 144 12.99 4.88 7.13
C LEU A 144 12.38 3.79 6.27
N VAL A 145 11.73 2.83 6.92
CA VAL A 145 11.10 1.70 6.24
C VAL A 145 9.65 1.58 6.65
N THR A 146 8.80 1.24 5.68
CA THR A 146 7.40 0.90 5.92
C THR A 146 7.36 -0.35 6.80
N ALA A 147 6.77 -0.23 7.98
CA ALA A 147 6.64 -1.32 8.94
C ALA A 147 5.28 -2.00 8.81
N SER A 148 4.23 -1.21 8.64
CA SER A 148 2.88 -1.72 8.40
C SER A 148 2.00 -0.65 7.75
N VAL A 149 0.88 -1.10 7.22
CA VAL A 149 -0.17 -0.25 6.65
C VAL A 149 -1.48 -0.71 7.29
N ASP A 150 -2.20 0.21 7.92
CA ASP A 150 -3.53 -0.09 8.46
C ASP A 150 -4.50 -0.39 7.32
N LYS A 151 -5.62 -1.04 7.62
CA LYS A 151 -6.68 -1.35 6.66
C LYS A 151 -7.06 -0.12 5.82
N ILE A 152 -7.07 -0.29 4.49
CA ILE A 152 -7.44 0.73 3.53
C ILE A 152 -8.75 0.33 2.89
N VAL A 153 -9.78 1.16 3.04
CA VAL A 153 -11.11 0.97 2.47
C VAL A 153 -11.40 2.05 1.44
N LEU A 154 -11.90 1.64 0.27
CA LEU A 154 -12.40 2.54 -0.76
C LEU A 154 -13.82 2.99 -0.39
N LYS A 155 -13.96 4.26 0.02
CA LYS A 155 -15.25 4.84 0.44
C LYS A 155 -16.16 5.14 -0.75
N LYS A 156 -15.56 5.50 -1.88
CA LYS A 156 -16.25 5.76 -3.15
C LYS A 156 -15.32 5.45 -4.33
N PRO A 157 -15.88 5.13 -5.51
CA PRO A 157 -15.09 4.92 -6.72
C PRO A 157 -14.24 6.15 -7.06
N ILE A 158 -13.04 5.92 -7.58
CA ILE A 158 -12.15 6.96 -8.09
C ILE A 158 -12.23 6.95 -9.61
N SER A 159 -12.60 8.09 -10.20
CA SER A 159 -12.67 8.25 -11.66
C SER A 159 -11.32 8.66 -12.24
N VAL A 160 -10.96 8.12 -13.39
CA VAL A 160 -9.79 8.56 -14.18
C VAL A 160 -10.03 9.88 -14.92
N ASP A 161 -11.26 10.38 -14.97
CA ASP A 161 -11.63 11.59 -15.72
C ASP A 161 -11.65 12.85 -14.85
N ILE A 162 -11.41 12.71 -13.55
CA ILE A 162 -11.42 13.81 -12.58
C ILE A 162 -10.05 13.87 -11.92
N ASP A 163 -9.54 15.09 -11.71
CA ASP A 163 -8.27 15.30 -11.01
C ASP A 163 -8.29 14.67 -9.62
N LEU A 164 -7.18 14.04 -9.26
CA LEU A 164 -7.01 13.36 -7.99
C LEU A 164 -6.02 14.14 -7.14
N LYS A 165 -6.28 14.31 -5.85
CA LYS A 165 -5.34 14.92 -4.91
C LYS A 165 -5.07 13.97 -3.76
N ILE A 166 -3.81 13.74 -3.43
CA ILE A 166 -3.45 13.03 -2.21
C ILE A 166 -2.80 14.03 -1.26
N VAL A 167 -3.26 14.05 -0.01
CA VAL A 167 -2.69 14.89 1.04
C VAL A 167 -2.31 14.01 2.22
N GLY A 168 -1.14 14.24 2.79
CA GLY A 168 -0.68 13.48 3.94
C GLY A 168 0.10 14.30 4.94
N SER A 169 0.11 13.84 6.20
CA SER A 169 0.94 14.38 7.28
C SER A 169 1.16 13.35 8.38
N VAL A 170 2.22 13.54 9.17
CA VAL A 170 2.42 12.78 10.40
C VAL A 170 1.32 13.13 11.39
N ILE A 171 0.63 12.12 11.90
CA ILE A 171 -0.44 12.27 12.90
C ILE A 171 -0.02 11.79 14.28
N TRP A 172 1.00 10.93 14.38
CA TRP A 172 1.50 10.43 15.65
C TRP A 172 2.95 9.96 15.56
N VAL A 173 3.68 10.07 16.67
CA VAL A 173 5.06 9.58 16.79
C VAL A 173 5.24 8.79 18.08
N GLY A 174 5.95 7.67 17.97
CA GLY A 174 6.47 6.90 19.09
C GLY A 174 7.95 7.22 19.34
N ARG A 175 8.68 6.26 19.92
CA ARG A 175 10.14 6.39 20.08
C ARG A 175 10.85 6.38 18.73
N SER A 176 10.58 5.37 17.92
CA SER A 176 11.24 5.12 16.62
C SER A 176 10.23 4.80 15.52
N SER A 177 8.96 5.13 15.74
CA SER A 177 7.84 4.82 14.86
C SER A 177 7.06 6.08 14.56
N ILE A 178 6.58 6.22 13.33
CA ILE A 178 5.84 7.38 12.85
C ILE A 178 4.59 6.87 12.17
N GLU A 179 3.42 7.40 12.55
CA GLU A 179 2.16 7.12 11.87
C GLU A 179 1.76 8.32 11.01
N ILE A 180 1.51 8.04 9.73
CA ILE A 180 1.23 9.02 8.69
C ILE A 180 -0.14 8.70 8.13
N GLN A 181 -1.05 9.68 8.16
CA GLN A 181 -2.33 9.55 7.49
C GLN A 181 -2.27 10.22 6.12
N LEU A 182 -2.79 9.52 5.12
CA LEU A 182 -2.99 9.98 3.76
C LEU A 182 -4.49 9.99 3.44
N GLU A 183 -4.94 11.05 2.80
CA GLU A 183 -6.30 11.20 2.28
C GLU A 183 -6.23 11.36 0.77
N VAL A 184 -6.88 10.45 0.05
CA VAL A 184 -7.12 10.54 -1.39
C VAL A 184 -8.43 11.27 -1.60
N ILE A 185 -8.37 12.42 -2.25
CA ILE A 185 -9.45 13.38 -2.40
C ILE A 185 -9.76 13.53 -3.88
N GLN A 186 -11.03 13.36 -4.22
CA GLN A 186 -11.57 13.65 -5.54
C GLN A 186 -12.91 14.35 -5.34
N SER A 187 -12.96 15.65 -5.66
CA SER A 187 -14.17 16.45 -5.58
C SER A 187 -14.99 16.27 -6.86
N THR A 188 -16.24 15.83 -6.73
CA THR A 188 -17.23 15.98 -7.80
C THR A 188 -17.73 17.42 -7.79
N LYS A 189 -18.05 17.99 -8.95
CA LYS A 189 -18.46 19.41 -9.09
C LYS A 189 -19.76 19.79 -8.34
N GLU A 190 -20.40 18.86 -7.64
CA GLU A 190 -21.76 19.00 -7.10
C GLU A 190 -21.86 19.08 -5.56
N ASN A 191 -20.81 18.80 -4.78
CA ASN A 191 -20.88 18.86 -3.31
C ASN A 191 -19.81 19.77 -2.69
N SER A 192 -20.23 20.70 -1.83
CA SER A 192 -19.41 21.69 -1.14
C SER A 192 -18.72 21.17 0.13
N ASP A 193 -18.94 19.91 0.52
CA ASP A 193 -18.34 19.33 1.72
C ASP A 193 -17.03 18.58 1.41
N VAL A 194 -15.96 19.02 2.09
CA VAL A 194 -14.60 18.48 1.95
C VAL A 194 -14.52 17.02 2.43
N SER A 195 -15.36 16.62 3.40
CA SER A 195 -15.43 15.25 3.92
C SER A 195 -15.97 14.25 2.89
N ASP A 196 -16.97 14.65 2.11
CA ASP A 196 -17.59 13.83 1.06
C ASP A 196 -16.67 13.66 -0.16
N SER A 197 -15.62 14.49 -0.25
CA SER A 197 -14.61 14.41 -1.31
C SER A 197 -13.55 13.31 -1.07
N VAL A 198 -13.43 12.76 0.13
CA VAL A 198 -12.40 11.75 0.47
C VAL A 198 -12.81 10.37 -0.07
N ALA A 199 -12.09 9.90 -1.09
CA ALA A 199 -12.32 8.58 -1.68
C ALA A 199 -11.70 7.43 -0.87
N LEU A 200 -10.56 7.69 -0.23
CA LEU A 200 -9.80 6.68 0.49
C LEU A 200 -8.95 7.34 1.57
N THR A 201 -8.86 6.70 2.74
CA THR A 201 -7.97 7.09 3.84
C THR A 201 -7.02 5.94 4.11
N ALA A 202 -5.73 6.22 4.25
CA ALA A 202 -4.71 5.21 4.53
C ALA A 202 -3.77 5.68 5.64
N ASN A 203 -3.51 4.82 6.62
CA ASN A 203 -2.51 5.10 7.66
C ASN A 203 -1.29 4.19 7.47
N PHE A 204 -0.13 4.80 7.28
CA PHE A 204 1.15 4.12 7.13
C PHE A 204 1.96 4.26 8.41
N ILE A 205 2.57 3.16 8.87
CA ILE A 205 3.53 3.18 9.96
C ILE A 205 4.92 3.00 9.39
N PHE A 206 5.78 3.99 9.61
CA PHE A 206 7.21 3.90 9.32
C PHE A 206 7.99 3.67 10.61
N VAL A 207 9.10 2.94 10.50
CA VAL A 207 10.08 2.81 11.58
C VAL A 207 11.42 3.41 11.16
N ALA A 208 12.00 4.18 12.06
CA ALA A 208 13.31 4.78 11.90
C ALA A 208 14.40 3.88 12.48
N ARG A 209 15.42 3.64 11.67
CA ARG A 209 16.61 2.90 12.03
C ARG A 209 17.85 3.74 11.77
N ASP A 210 18.85 3.55 12.61
CA ASP A 210 20.15 4.16 12.43
C ASP A 210 20.86 3.54 11.22
N SER A 211 21.34 4.37 10.29
CA SER A 211 21.93 3.89 9.03
C SER A 211 23.24 3.15 9.17
N LYS A 212 23.97 3.33 10.28
CA LYS A 212 25.23 2.60 10.55
C LYS A 212 25.00 1.32 11.34
N THR A 213 24.16 1.36 12.37
CA THR A 213 23.98 0.24 13.31
C THR A 213 22.78 -0.63 12.98
N GLY A 214 21.84 -0.16 12.15
CA GLY A 214 20.58 -0.84 11.83
C GLY A 214 19.59 -0.92 13.00
N LYS A 215 19.93 -0.38 14.17
CA LYS A 215 19.09 -0.39 15.38
C LYS A 215 18.03 0.71 15.32
N ALA A 216 16.96 0.56 16.09
CA ALA A 216 15.91 1.57 16.21
C ALA A 216 16.49 2.92 16.65
N ALA A 217 16.17 3.98 15.90
CA ALA A 217 16.64 5.34 16.15
C ALA A 217 15.48 6.24 16.62
N PRO A 218 15.74 7.21 17.52
CA PRO A 218 14.71 8.14 17.93
C PRO A 218 14.27 9.06 16.79
N VAL A 219 13.01 9.49 16.80
CA VAL A 219 12.44 10.41 15.80
C VAL A 219 12.03 11.74 16.43
N ASN A 220 11.96 12.80 15.63
CA ASN A 220 11.48 14.12 16.05
C ASN A 220 10.08 14.02 16.68
N ARG A 221 9.85 14.82 17.73
CA ARG A 221 8.58 14.88 18.46
C ARG A 221 7.51 15.55 17.62
N LEU A 222 6.23 15.23 17.87
CA LEU A 222 5.10 15.84 17.21
C LEU A 222 4.29 16.68 18.20
N SER A 223 3.93 17.89 17.81
CA SER A 223 3.04 18.79 18.55
C SER A 223 1.84 19.14 17.68
N PRO A 224 0.71 18.44 17.82
CA PRO A 224 -0.56 18.81 17.18
C PRO A 224 -1.03 20.21 17.61
N GLU A 225 -1.48 21.04 16.67
CA GLU A 225 -1.88 22.43 16.95
C GLU A 225 -3.41 22.56 16.93
N THR A 226 -4.04 22.06 15.87
CA THR A 226 -5.49 22.14 15.65
C THR A 226 -6.27 21.06 16.40
N GLU A 227 -7.56 21.26 16.61
CA GLU A 227 -8.44 20.26 17.24
C GLU A 227 -8.47 18.94 16.46
N ARG A 228 -8.55 19.01 15.13
CA ARG A 228 -8.49 17.83 14.25
C ARG A 228 -7.17 17.06 14.41
N GLU A 229 -6.04 17.77 14.47
CA GLU A 229 -4.74 17.13 14.65
C GLU A 229 -4.62 16.47 16.03
N LYS A 230 -5.13 17.12 17.08
CA LYS A 230 -5.15 16.54 18.45
C LYS A 230 -5.98 15.28 18.50
N PHE A 231 -7.16 15.31 17.91
CA PHE A 231 -8.04 14.15 17.79
C PHE A 231 -7.35 12.98 17.06
N LEU A 232 -6.76 13.25 15.88
CA LEU A 232 -6.02 12.23 15.11
C LEU A 232 -4.84 11.66 15.89
N PHE A 233 -4.15 12.49 16.68
CA PHE A 233 -3.04 12.06 17.53
C PHE A 233 -3.50 11.11 18.64
N GLU A 234 -4.60 11.42 19.31
CA GLU A 234 -5.19 10.59 20.38
C GLU A 234 -5.68 9.25 19.83
N GLU A 235 -6.37 9.25 18.68
CA GLU A 235 -6.81 8.01 18.03
C GLU A 235 -5.62 7.13 17.63
N ALA A 236 -4.59 7.70 17.03
CA ALA A 236 -3.38 6.98 16.66
C ALA A 236 -2.62 6.46 17.89
N GLU A 237 -2.60 7.22 18.99
CA GLU A 237 -2.02 6.76 20.25
C GLU A 237 -2.80 5.55 20.81
N ALA A 238 -4.13 5.59 20.76
CA ALA A 238 -4.99 4.48 21.18
C ALA A 238 -4.74 3.23 20.31
N ARG A 239 -4.68 3.39 18.97
CA ARG A 239 -4.31 2.30 18.04
C ARG A 239 -2.93 1.71 18.37
N SER A 240 -1.95 2.56 18.62
CA SER A 240 -0.59 2.15 19.00
C SER A 240 -0.56 1.36 20.32
N LYS A 241 -1.30 1.80 21.34
CA LYS A 241 -1.47 1.08 22.61
C LYS A 241 -2.14 -0.28 22.40
N LEU A 242 -3.18 -0.35 21.56
CA LEU A 242 -3.87 -1.61 21.23
C LEU A 242 -2.95 -2.60 20.51
N ARG A 243 -2.17 -2.15 19.52
CA ARG A 243 -1.18 -2.98 18.81
C ARG A 243 -0.15 -3.58 19.77
N LYS A 244 0.31 -2.83 20.77
CA LYS A 244 1.23 -3.34 21.80
C LYS A 244 0.60 -4.42 22.69
N ARG A 245 -0.69 -4.29 23.03
CA ARG A 245 -1.43 -5.28 23.83
C ARG A 245 -1.68 -6.58 23.06
N LYS A 246 -2.11 -6.48 21.79
CA LYS A 246 -2.36 -7.65 20.92
C LYS A 246 -1.12 -8.52 20.70
N ARG A 247 0.10 -7.95 20.76
CA ARG A 247 1.36 -8.74 20.70
C ARG A 247 1.61 -9.62 21.93
N VAL A 248 0.98 -9.32 23.06
CA VAL A 248 1.18 -10.04 24.33
C VAL A 248 0.12 -11.13 24.54
N ASP A 249 -1.05 -10.98 23.92
CA ASP A 249 -2.25 -11.76 24.24
C ASP A 249 -2.69 -12.69 23.10
N ARG A 250 -1.74 -13.41 22.51
CA ARG A 250 -2.04 -14.47 21.55
C ARG A 250 -2.28 -15.77 22.33
N ARG A 251 -3.51 -15.98 22.82
CA ARG A 251 -3.96 -17.23 23.45
C ARG A 251 -5.20 -17.82 22.77
N GLU A 252 -5.23 -19.14 22.86
CA GLU A 252 -6.01 -20.15 22.14
C GLU A 252 -7.52 -20.02 22.34
N PHE A 253 -8.27 -20.22 21.26
CA PHE A 253 -9.71 -20.46 21.29
C PHE A 253 -9.93 -21.97 21.19
N GLU A 254 -10.34 -22.64 22.28
CA GLU A 254 -10.68 -24.06 22.20
C GLU A 254 -12.09 -24.34 22.72
N HIS A 255 -12.81 -25.14 21.91
CA HIS A 255 -14.16 -25.72 22.02
C HIS A 255 -15.20 -25.19 21.02
N GLY A 256 -15.15 -23.92 20.62
CA GLY A 256 -16.05 -23.37 19.58
C GLY A 256 -15.54 -23.54 18.14
N GLU A 257 -14.22 -23.64 17.96
CA GLU A 257 -13.57 -23.72 16.65
C GLU A 257 -13.82 -25.05 15.95
N ILE A 258 -13.83 -26.17 16.69
CA ILE A 258 -13.97 -27.52 16.11
C ILE A 258 -15.28 -27.65 15.33
N ASN A 259 -16.41 -27.18 15.89
CA ASN A 259 -17.70 -27.26 15.21
C ASN A 259 -17.74 -26.41 13.93
N ARG A 260 -17.12 -25.22 13.93
CA ARG A 260 -17.04 -24.35 12.74
C ARG A 260 -16.11 -24.95 11.68
N LEU A 261 -15.02 -25.57 12.12
CA LEU A 261 -14.05 -26.26 11.28
C LEU A 261 -14.69 -27.47 10.58
N GLU A 262 -15.42 -28.30 11.34
CA GLU A 262 -16.17 -29.42 10.78
C GLU A 262 -17.24 -28.95 9.78
N ALA A 263 -17.95 -27.86 10.07
CA ALA A 263 -18.93 -27.29 9.16
C ALA A 263 -18.31 -26.83 7.83
N LEU A 264 -17.16 -26.15 7.87
CA LEU A 264 -16.45 -25.74 6.65
C LEU A 264 -15.90 -26.93 5.85
N LEU A 265 -15.42 -27.96 6.53
CA LEU A 265 -14.87 -29.16 5.89
C LEU A 265 -15.95 -30.08 5.32
N ALA A 266 -17.18 -30.04 5.82
CA ALA A 266 -18.24 -30.94 5.40
C ALA A 266 -18.46 -30.91 3.88
N GLU A 267 -18.53 -29.71 3.30
CA GLU A 267 -18.71 -29.53 1.87
C GLU A 267 -17.43 -29.88 1.08
N GLY A 268 -16.27 -29.46 1.56
CA GLY A 268 -14.98 -29.77 0.94
C GLY A 268 -14.67 -31.26 0.87
N ARG A 269 -15.06 -32.04 1.89
CA ARG A 269 -14.93 -33.51 1.92
C ARG A 269 -15.77 -34.17 0.84
N ILE A 270 -17.02 -33.73 0.64
CA ILE A 270 -17.86 -34.23 -0.46
C ILE A 270 -17.17 -33.96 -1.80
N PHE A 271 -16.61 -32.75 -1.98
CA PHE A 271 -15.89 -32.38 -3.19
C PHE A 271 -14.67 -33.26 -3.45
N CYS A 272 -13.93 -33.65 -2.39
CA CYS A 272 -12.75 -34.50 -2.50
C CYS A 272 -13.09 -35.98 -2.72
N ASP A 273 -14.05 -36.53 -1.96
CA ASP A 273 -14.35 -37.97 -1.96
C ASP A 273 -15.34 -38.37 -3.06
N MET A 274 -16.29 -37.48 -3.37
CA MET A 274 -17.41 -37.72 -4.29
C MET A 274 -17.64 -36.51 -5.23
N PRO A 275 -16.66 -36.13 -6.08
CA PRO A 275 -16.73 -34.92 -6.89
C PRO A 275 -17.93 -34.87 -7.86
N ALA A 276 -18.48 -36.03 -8.26
CA ALA A 276 -19.67 -36.08 -9.09
C ALA A 276 -20.95 -35.61 -8.38
N LEU A 277 -20.98 -35.68 -7.04
CA LEU A 277 -22.11 -35.33 -6.19
C LEU A 277 -21.92 -33.97 -5.49
N ALA A 278 -20.77 -33.32 -5.67
CA ALA A 278 -20.49 -32.03 -5.06
C ALA A 278 -21.34 -30.91 -5.67
N ASP A 279 -21.60 -29.86 -4.88
CA ASP A 279 -22.33 -28.69 -5.37
C ASP A 279 -21.58 -28.06 -6.56
N ARG A 280 -22.33 -27.79 -7.64
CA ARG A 280 -21.82 -27.19 -8.87
C ARG A 280 -21.51 -25.71 -8.71
N ASP A 281 -22.12 -25.08 -7.71
CA ASP A 281 -21.88 -23.71 -7.31
C ASP A 281 -20.71 -23.59 -6.32
N SER A 282 -19.95 -24.67 -6.08
CA SER A 282 -18.78 -24.66 -5.20
C SER A 282 -17.48 -24.99 -5.93
N ILE A 283 -16.36 -24.57 -5.35
CA ILE A 283 -15.01 -24.86 -5.87
C ILE A 283 -14.01 -24.99 -4.71
N LEU A 284 -13.05 -25.91 -4.85
CA LEU A 284 -11.99 -26.05 -3.86
C LEU A 284 -11.08 -24.83 -3.88
N LEU A 285 -10.67 -24.37 -2.70
CA LEU A 285 -9.73 -23.26 -2.53
C LEU A 285 -8.48 -23.42 -3.40
N LYS A 286 -7.87 -24.62 -3.39
CA LYS A 286 -6.67 -24.94 -4.17
C LYS A 286 -6.85 -24.75 -5.69
N ASP A 287 -8.07 -24.89 -6.19
CA ASP A 287 -8.39 -24.75 -7.62
C ASP A 287 -8.57 -23.28 -8.04
N THR A 288 -8.54 -22.34 -7.08
CA THR A 288 -8.56 -20.90 -7.32
C THR A 288 -7.14 -20.29 -7.39
N HIS A 289 -6.10 -21.10 -7.26
CA HIS A 289 -4.75 -20.61 -7.04
C HIS A 289 -4.11 -20.03 -8.31
N LEU A 290 -3.47 -18.87 -8.19
CA LEU A 290 -2.56 -18.32 -9.20
C LEU A 290 -1.18 -18.03 -8.59
N GLU A 291 -0.16 -18.03 -9.43
CA GLU A 291 1.22 -17.69 -9.02
C GLU A 291 1.83 -16.71 -10.01
N ASN A 292 2.62 -15.77 -9.49
CA ASN A 292 3.49 -14.92 -10.27
C ASN A 292 4.87 -14.89 -9.62
N ALA A 293 5.94 -14.87 -10.42
CA ALA A 293 7.30 -14.91 -9.92
C ALA A 293 8.18 -13.94 -10.71
N LEU A 294 9.03 -13.19 -10.00
CA LEU A 294 9.88 -12.17 -10.60
C LEU A 294 11.18 -11.99 -9.81
N ILE A 295 12.24 -11.58 -10.50
CA ILE A 295 13.48 -11.12 -9.88
C ILE A 295 13.33 -9.64 -9.54
N CYS A 296 13.60 -9.30 -8.29
CA CYS A 296 13.58 -7.93 -7.79
C CYS A 296 14.70 -7.09 -8.43
N GLN A 297 14.33 -6.13 -9.26
CA GLN A 297 15.27 -5.35 -10.08
C GLN A 297 15.73 -4.07 -9.37
N PRO A 298 16.92 -3.52 -9.70
CA PRO A 298 17.40 -2.25 -9.13
C PRO A 298 16.45 -1.08 -9.30
N GLN A 299 15.62 -1.09 -10.35
CA GLN A 299 14.62 -0.07 -10.63
C GLN A 299 13.49 -0.03 -9.60
N GLN A 300 13.29 -1.11 -8.82
CA GLN A 300 12.19 -1.29 -7.86
C GLN A 300 12.60 -0.96 -6.41
N ARG A 301 13.82 -0.44 -6.24
CA ARG A 301 14.39 -0.14 -4.93
C ARG A 301 14.00 1.25 -4.44
N ASN A 302 13.80 1.36 -3.14
CA ASN A 302 13.66 2.61 -2.43
C ASN A 302 15.01 3.34 -2.28
N ILE A 303 14.97 4.52 -1.66
CA ILE A 303 16.13 5.36 -1.37
C ILE A 303 17.23 4.65 -0.56
N HIS A 304 16.90 3.56 0.13
CA HIS A 304 17.80 2.78 0.97
C HIS A 304 18.29 1.50 0.29
N GLY A 305 18.01 1.32 -1.00
CA GLY A 305 18.48 0.17 -1.78
C GLY A 305 17.70 -1.13 -1.58
N ARG A 306 16.57 -1.08 -0.87
CA ARG A 306 15.67 -2.23 -0.65
C ARG A 306 14.42 -2.14 -1.51
N ILE A 307 13.77 -3.26 -1.77
CA ILE A 307 12.49 -3.26 -2.48
C ILE A 307 11.44 -2.53 -1.66
N PHE A 308 10.70 -1.70 -2.38
CA PHE A 308 9.75 -0.77 -1.83
C PHE A 308 8.46 -1.46 -1.35
N GLY A 309 7.90 -1.02 -0.22
CA GLY A 309 6.66 -1.62 0.32
C GLY A 309 5.49 -1.45 -0.64
N GLY A 310 5.39 -0.27 -1.24
CA GLY A 310 4.45 0.05 -2.31
C GLY A 310 4.56 -0.86 -3.53
N PHE A 311 5.78 -1.26 -3.91
CA PHE A 311 5.97 -2.20 -5.02
C PHE A 311 5.42 -3.58 -4.69
N LEU A 312 5.65 -4.08 -3.47
CA LEU A 312 5.07 -5.37 -3.04
C LEU A 312 3.54 -5.31 -3.01
N MET A 313 2.96 -4.22 -2.49
CA MET A 313 1.50 -4.03 -2.50
C MET A 313 0.93 -3.98 -3.91
N HIS A 314 1.59 -3.27 -4.83
CA HIS A 314 1.19 -3.22 -6.24
C HIS A 314 1.19 -4.61 -6.88
N ARG A 315 2.28 -5.38 -6.74
CA ARG A 315 2.35 -6.72 -7.32
C ARG A 315 1.39 -7.70 -6.67
N ALA A 316 1.17 -7.60 -5.37
CA ALA A 316 0.17 -8.39 -4.68
C ALA A 316 -1.24 -8.06 -5.18
N PHE A 317 -1.56 -6.77 -5.35
CA PHE A 317 -2.85 -6.33 -5.89
C PHE A 317 -3.08 -6.84 -7.33
N GLU A 318 -2.10 -6.72 -8.23
CA GLU A 318 -2.24 -7.21 -9.62
C GLU A 318 -2.55 -8.71 -9.66
N LEU A 319 -1.87 -9.50 -8.83
CA LEU A 319 -2.14 -10.93 -8.72
C LEU A 319 -3.49 -11.22 -8.07
N ALA A 320 -3.86 -10.49 -7.00
CA ALA A 320 -5.14 -10.65 -6.32
C ALA A 320 -6.32 -10.34 -7.25
N PHE A 321 -6.24 -9.23 -7.99
CA PHE A 321 -7.21 -8.84 -9.00
C PHE A 321 -7.34 -9.92 -10.08
N SER A 322 -6.21 -10.43 -10.59
CA SER A 322 -6.21 -11.49 -11.61
C SER A 322 -6.87 -12.78 -11.08
N THR A 323 -6.65 -13.09 -9.81
CA THR A 323 -7.24 -14.25 -9.12
C THR A 323 -8.74 -14.08 -8.98
N ALA A 324 -9.20 -12.94 -8.47
CA ALA A 324 -10.61 -12.60 -8.39
C ALA A 324 -11.28 -12.63 -9.77
N TYR A 325 -10.59 -12.13 -10.81
CA TYR A 325 -11.13 -12.10 -12.16
C TYR A 325 -11.25 -13.50 -12.77
N ALA A 326 -10.21 -14.33 -12.64
CA ALA A 326 -10.24 -15.71 -13.11
C ALA A 326 -11.30 -16.55 -12.38
N PHE A 327 -11.45 -16.33 -11.08
CA PHE A 327 -12.45 -16.99 -10.24
C PHE A 327 -13.88 -16.57 -10.57
N ALA A 328 -14.14 -15.26 -10.64
CA ALA A 328 -15.49 -14.74 -10.87
C ALA A 328 -15.90 -14.84 -12.36
N GLY A 329 -14.95 -14.78 -13.30
CA GLY A 329 -15.29 -14.63 -14.71
C GLY A 329 -16.06 -13.34 -15.03
N LEU A 330 -15.94 -12.34 -14.16
CA LEU A 330 -16.46 -10.98 -14.26
C LEU A 330 -15.42 -10.00 -13.71
N VAL A 331 -15.46 -8.76 -14.19
CA VAL A 331 -14.51 -7.71 -13.78
C VAL A 331 -14.65 -7.45 -12.28
N PRO A 332 -13.59 -7.66 -11.47
CA PRO A 332 -13.61 -7.37 -10.05
C PRO A 332 -13.68 -5.86 -9.79
N CYS A 333 -14.30 -5.48 -8.68
CA CYS A 333 -14.29 -4.14 -8.12
C CYS A 333 -13.56 -4.19 -6.78
N PHE A 334 -12.52 -3.39 -6.60
CA PHE A 334 -11.77 -3.32 -5.35
C PHE A 334 -12.58 -2.62 -4.26
N LEU A 335 -12.63 -3.21 -3.06
CA LEU A 335 -13.29 -2.61 -1.90
C LEU A 335 -12.28 -2.24 -0.82
N GLU A 336 -11.40 -3.16 -0.47
CA GLU A 336 -10.45 -2.94 0.61
C GLU A 336 -9.22 -3.84 0.51
N VAL A 337 -8.12 -3.33 1.09
CA VAL A 337 -6.96 -4.12 1.47
C VAL A 337 -6.81 -4.05 2.97
N ASP A 338 -6.62 -5.19 3.58
CA ASP A 338 -6.58 -5.32 5.02
C ASP A 338 -5.23 -4.87 5.60
N HIS A 339 -5.09 -4.91 6.94
CA HIS A 339 -3.83 -4.53 7.59
C HIS A 339 -2.66 -5.37 7.06
N VAL A 340 -1.59 -4.71 6.63
CA VAL A 340 -0.37 -5.34 6.09
C VAL A 340 0.79 -5.10 7.03
N ASP A 341 1.44 -6.17 7.51
CA ASP A 341 2.73 -6.08 8.20
C ASP A 341 3.89 -6.42 7.26
N PHE A 342 4.90 -5.55 7.22
CA PHE A 342 6.15 -5.78 6.49
C PHE A 342 7.17 -6.46 7.40
N LEU A 343 7.04 -7.78 7.51
CA LEU A 343 7.78 -8.60 8.47
C LEU A 343 9.27 -8.69 8.13
N ARG A 344 9.58 -8.84 6.85
CA ARG A 344 10.95 -8.99 6.35
C ARG A 344 11.24 -7.99 5.24
N PRO A 345 12.48 -7.46 5.19
CA PRO A 345 12.91 -6.70 4.02
C PRO A 345 13.02 -7.63 2.81
N VAL A 346 12.72 -7.08 1.64
CA VAL A 346 13.01 -7.69 0.34
C VAL A 346 14.10 -6.84 -0.31
N ASP A 347 15.15 -7.46 -0.81
CA ASP A 347 16.32 -6.79 -1.38
C ASP A 347 16.37 -6.92 -2.90
N VAL A 348 17.13 -6.04 -3.55
CA VAL A 348 17.38 -6.15 -4.99
C VAL A 348 18.15 -7.45 -5.27
N GLY A 349 17.69 -8.20 -6.27
CA GLY A 349 18.20 -9.51 -6.64
C GLY A 349 17.41 -10.67 -6.01
N ASP A 350 16.56 -10.41 -5.01
CA ASP A 350 15.71 -11.47 -4.44
C ASP A 350 14.76 -12.06 -5.48
N PHE A 351 14.55 -13.37 -5.42
CA PHE A 351 13.56 -14.06 -6.22
C PHE A 351 12.21 -14.07 -5.48
N LEU A 352 11.34 -13.14 -5.88
CA LEU A 352 10.02 -12.93 -5.30
C LEU A 352 8.99 -13.84 -5.97
N ARG A 353 8.33 -14.68 -5.17
CA ARG A 353 7.22 -15.55 -5.61
C ARG A 353 5.94 -15.16 -4.87
N LEU A 354 4.95 -14.71 -5.61
CA LEU A 354 3.63 -14.33 -5.11
C LEU A 354 2.65 -15.45 -5.44
N LYS A 355 1.98 -15.97 -4.42
CA LYS A 355 0.96 -17.01 -4.54
C LYS A 355 -0.36 -16.47 -4.04
N SER A 356 -1.42 -16.64 -4.81
CA SER A 356 -2.74 -16.15 -4.46
C SER A 356 -3.80 -17.24 -4.53
N CYS A 357 -4.85 -17.09 -3.74
CA CYS A 357 -6.06 -17.90 -3.82
C CYS A 357 -7.24 -17.10 -3.26
N VAL A 358 -8.45 -17.45 -3.67
CA VAL A 358 -9.66 -17.00 -2.99
C VAL A 358 -9.79 -17.82 -1.71
N LEU A 359 -9.82 -17.18 -0.55
CA LEU A 359 -9.97 -17.88 0.73
C LEU A 359 -11.42 -18.30 0.95
N TYR A 360 -12.34 -17.36 0.82
CA TYR A 360 -13.77 -17.58 0.98
C TYR A 360 -14.55 -16.48 0.25
N THR A 361 -15.86 -16.70 0.15
CA THR A 361 -16.81 -15.75 -0.41
C THR A 361 -17.92 -15.46 0.58
N GLU A 362 -18.34 -14.20 0.68
CA GLU A 362 -19.55 -13.79 1.41
C GLU A 362 -20.66 -13.55 0.39
N LEU A 363 -21.74 -14.33 0.48
CA LEU A 363 -22.82 -14.37 -0.51
C LEU A 363 -24.17 -13.91 0.07
N GLU A 364 -24.17 -13.39 1.31
CA GLU A 364 -25.37 -12.95 2.03
C GLU A 364 -26.09 -11.79 1.33
N ASN A 365 -25.32 -10.93 0.65
CA ASN A 365 -25.83 -9.87 -0.20
C ASN A 365 -25.65 -10.25 -1.68
N PRO A 366 -26.71 -10.72 -2.37
CA PRO A 366 -26.63 -11.09 -3.79
C PRO A 366 -26.23 -9.92 -4.70
N ASP A 367 -26.54 -8.68 -4.30
CA ASP A 367 -26.22 -7.48 -5.05
C ASP A 367 -24.75 -7.08 -4.92
N GLN A 368 -24.07 -7.52 -3.86
CA GLN A 368 -22.66 -7.25 -3.62
C GLN A 368 -21.97 -8.44 -2.93
N PRO A 369 -21.73 -9.55 -3.64
CA PRO A 369 -20.99 -10.67 -3.10
C PRO A 369 -19.54 -10.24 -2.90
N LEU A 370 -18.91 -10.72 -1.84
CA LEU A 370 -17.51 -10.42 -1.52
C LEU A 370 -16.63 -11.62 -1.85
N ILE A 371 -15.49 -11.35 -2.46
CA ILE A 371 -14.44 -12.29 -2.79
C ILE A 371 -13.22 -11.90 -1.96
N ASN A 372 -12.90 -12.70 -0.94
CA ASN A 372 -11.76 -12.46 -0.08
C ASN A 372 -10.55 -13.23 -0.61
N VAL A 373 -9.60 -12.50 -1.19
CA VAL A 373 -8.40 -13.01 -1.84
C VAL A 373 -7.20 -12.80 -0.93
N GLU A 374 -6.40 -13.84 -0.78
CA GLU A 374 -5.12 -13.74 -0.09
C GLU A 374 -3.98 -13.85 -1.10
N VAL A 375 -2.90 -13.11 -0.83
CA VAL A 375 -1.65 -13.20 -1.56
C VAL A 375 -0.48 -13.33 -0.59
N VAL A 376 0.30 -14.40 -0.73
CA VAL A 376 1.50 -14.65 0.08
C VAL A 376 2.75 -14.42 -0.77
N ALA A 377 3.56 -13.47 -0.34
CA ALA A 377 4.86 -13.16 -0.94
C ALA A 377 5.97 -13.97 -0.27
N HIS A 378 6.69 -14.77 -1.05
CA HIS A 378 7.86 -15.53 -0.62
C HIS A 378 9.13 -14.95 -1.24
N VAL A 379 10.16 -14.76 -0.43
CA VAL A 379 11.52 -14.51 -0.90
C VAL A 379 12.26 -15.84 -0.96
N THR A 380 12.64 -16.24 -2.16
CA THR A 380 13.37 -17.48 -2.43
C THR A 380 14.83 -17.17 -2.76
N ARG A 381 15.76 -17.94 -2.21
CA ARG A 381 17.20 -17.87 -2.55
C ARG A 381 17.69 -19.27 -2.88
N PRO A 382 17.64 -19.68 -4.17
CA PRO A 382 17.95 -21.04 -4.59
C PRO A 382 19.37 -21.51 -4.21
N GLU A 383 20.35 -20.61 -4.23
CA GLU A 383 21.77 -20.88 -3.97
C GLU A 383 21.99 -21.43 -2.55
N ILE A 384 21.21 -20.92 -1.59
CA ILE A 384 21.25 -21.34 -0.19
C ILE A 384 20.02 -22.17 0.23
N ARG A 385 19.15 -22.53 -0.74
CA ARG A 385 17.97 -23.38 -0.56
C ARG A 385 16.99 -22.86 0.51
N THR A 386 16.79 -21.55 0.59
CA THR A 386 15.84 -20.93 1.53
C THR A 386 14.63 -20.36 0.78
N SER A 387 13.44 -20.47 1.38
CA SER A 387 12.22 -19.80 0.94
C SER A 387 11.45 -19.34 2.17
N GLU A 388 11.28 -18.04 2.33
CA GLU A 388 10.67 -17.44 3.52
C GLU A 388 9.51 -16.53 3.13
N VAL A 389 8.41 -16.57 3.91
CA VAL A 389 7.30 -15.62 3.76
C VAL A 389 7.79 -14.24 4.16
N SER A 390 7.71 -13.28 3.24
CA SER A 390 8.00 -11.87 3.51
C SER A 390 6.76 -11.14 4.00
N ASN A 391 5.64 -11.34 3.30
CA ASN A 391 4.41 -10.61 3.50
C ASN A 391 3.21 -11.48 3.13
N THR A 392 2.09 -11.22 3.81
CA THR A 392 0.78 -11.73 3.40
C THR A 392 -0.16 -10.53 3.24
N PHE A 393 -0.94 -10.53 2.17
CA PHE A 393 -1.90 -9.48 1.84
C PHE A 393 -3.28 -10.10 1.74
N TYR A 394 -4.30 -9.39 2.23
CA TYR A 394 -5.69 -9.77 2.11
C TYR A 394 -6.42 -8.64 1.39
N PHE A 395 -7.08 -8.98 0.29
CA PHE A 395 -7.84 -8.06 -0.54
C PHE A 395 -9.27 -8.53 -0.63
N THR A 396 -10.22 -7.61 -0.49
CA THR A 396 -11.64 -7.90 -0.69
C THR A 396 -12.10 -7.21 -1.96
N PHE A 397 -12.68 -8.00 -2.85
CA PHE A 397 -13.28 -7.54 -4.09
C PHE A 397 -14.77 -7.83 -4.08
N SER A 398 -15.53 -7.08 -4.88
CA SER A 398 -16.84 -7.51 -5.38
C SER A 398 -16.79 -7.62 -6.90
N VAL A 399 -17.93 -7.76 -7.55
CA VAL A 399 -18.05 -7.76 -9.01
C VAL A 399 -18.94 -6.62 -9.47
N ARG A 400 -18.64 -6.04 -10.63
CA ARG A 400 -19.37 -4.86 -11.12
C ARG A 400 -20.86 -5.17 -11.41
N PRO A 401 -21.80 -4.28 -11.02
CA PRO A 401 -23.23 -4.45 -11.31
C PRO A 401 -23.55 -4.59 -12.81
N GLU A 402 -22.88 -3.84 -13.68
CA GLU A 402 -23.08 -3.87 -15.13
C GLU A 402 -22.68 -5.23 -15.72
N ALA A 403 -21.66 -5.83 -15.14
CA ALA A 403 -21.17 -7.16 -15.51
C ALA A 403 -22.17 -8.26 -15.07
N LYS A 404 -22.90 -8.06 -13.96
CA LYS A 404 -24.01 -8.94 -13.55
C LYS A 404 -25.23 -8.80 -14.44
N ALA A 405 -25.62 -7.57 -14.82
CA ALA A 405 -26.79 -7.32 -15.64
C ALA A 405 -26.73 -7.99 -17.02
N THR A 406 -25.52 -8.23 -17.54
CA THR A 406 -25.29 -8.88 -18.83
C THR A 406 -25.41 -10.41 -18.77
N LYS A 407 -25.29 -11.02 -17.57
CA LYS A 407 -25.42 -12.47 -17.35
C LYS A 407 -26.56 -12.75 -16.36
N ASN A 408 -27.80 -12.83 -16.86
CA ASN A 408 -28.95 -13.25 -16.07
C ASN A 408 -28.63 -14.55 -15.32
N GLY A 409 -28.75 -14.53 -13.98
CA GLY A 409 -28.53 -15.70 -13.12
C GLY A 409 -27.07 -15.99 -12.75
N PHE A 410 -26.12 -15.10 -13.06
CA PHE A 410 -24.73 -15.27 -12.61
C PHE A 410 -24.63 -15.25 -11.08
N LYS A 411 -24.07 -16.34 -10.52
CA LYS A 411 -23.72 -16.46 -9.11
C LYS A 411 -22.22 -16.70 -8.98
N ILE A 412 -21.64 -16.07 -7.97
CA ILE A 412 -20.27 -16.37 -7.56
C ILE A 412 -20.29 -17.71 -6.83
N ARG A 413 -19.28 -18.55 -7.12
CA ARG A 413 -19.16 -19.85 -6.48
C ARG A 413 -18.77 -19.72 -5.02
N ASN A 414 -19.25 -20.63 -4.18
CA ASN A 414 -18.73 -20.78 -2.82
C ASN A 414 -17.33 -21.41 -2.87
N VAL A 415 -16.40 -20.92 -2.05
CA VAL A 415 -15.07 -21.52 -1.92
C VAL A 415 -15.02 -22.40 -0.69
N VAL A 416 -14.57 -23.63 -0.87
CA VAL A 416 -14.52 -24.63 0.19
C VAL A 416 -13.09 -25.15 0.40
N PRO A 417 -12.67 -25.39 1.65
CA PRO A 417 -11.36 -25.96 1.95
C PRO A 417 -11.34 -27.47 1.68
N ALA A 418 -10.27 -27.99 1.10
CA ALA A 418 -10.02 -29.42 0.96
C ALA A 418 -9.35 -30.03 2.19
N THR A 419 -8.64 -29.22 2.98
CA THR A 419 -7.82 -29.65 4.12
C THR A 419 -8.16 -28.89 5.39
N GLU A 420 -7.81 -29.47 6.55
CA GLU A 420 -8.02 -28.83 7.84
C GLU A 420 -7.20 -27.55 7.98
N GLU A 421 -6.00 -27.52 7.40
CA GLU A 421 -5.14 -26.35 7.35
C GLU A 421 -5.78 -25.20 6.57
N GLU A 422 -6.38 -25.48 5.41
CA GLU A 422 -7.13 -24.49 4.63
C GLU A 422 -8.36 -23.99 5.40
N ALA A 423 -9.11 -24.90 6.04
CA ALA A 423 -10.29 -24.53 6.81
C ALA A 423 -9.93 -23.64 8.02
N ARG A 424 -8.85 -23.96 8.74
CA ARG A 424 -8.33 -23.14 9.84
C ARG A 424 -7.92 -21.75 9.34
N ARG A 425 -7.22 -21.69 8.21
CA ARG A 425 -6.80 -20.42 7.59
C ARG A 425 -7.99 -19.53 7.22
N ILE A 426 -9.07 -20.11 6.72
CA ILE A 426 -10.33 -19.40 6.44
C ILE A 426 -10.93 -18.85 7.75
N LEU A 427 -11.04 -19.67 8.80
CA LEU A 427 -11.62 -19.26 10.08
C LEU A 427 -10.80 -18.15 10.77
N GLU A 428 -9.48 -18.30 10.83
CA GLU A 428 -8.57 -17.29 11.37
C GLU A 428 -8.80 -15.94 10.68
N ARG A 429 -9.01 -15.98 9.36
CA ARG A 429 -9.28 -14.79 8.56
C ARG A 429 -10.66 -14.18 8.86
N MET A 430 -11.72 -14.98 8.86
CA MET A 430 -13.08 -14.51 9.17
C MET A 430 -13.17 -13.90 10.57
N ASP A 431 -12.48 -14.50 11.55
CA ASP A 431 -12.47 -14.03 12.93
C ASP A 431 -11.66 -12.73 13.08
N ALA A 432 -10.54 -12.61 12.36
CA ALA A 432 -9.80 -11.35 12.28
C ALA A 432 -10.66 -10.21 11.72
N GLU A 433 -11.45 -10.46 10.67
CA GLU A 433 -12.37 -9.45 10.12
C GLU A 433 -13.48 -9.07 11.10
N MET A 434 -14.09 -10.04 11.78
CA MET A 434 -15.13 -9.76 12.79
C MET A 434 -14.61 -8.90 13.94
N LEU A 435 -13.38 -9.16 14.41
CA LEU A 435 -12.73 -8.34 15.43
C LEU A 435 -12.49 -6.91 14.95
N THR A 436 -12.19 -6.75 13.67
CA THR A 436 -11.93 -5.44 13.06
C THR A 436 -13.23 -4.64 12.93
N ARG A 437 -14.32 -5.28 12.45
CA ARG A 437 -15.67 -4.68 12.34
C ARG A 437 -16.27 -4.27 13.68
N LYS A 438 -15.95 -4.97 14.78
CA LYS A 438 -16.41 -4.60 16.15
C LYS A 438 -15.62 -3.46 16.80
N SER A 439 -14.45 -3.14 16.25
CA SER A 439 -13.54 -2.14 16.81
C SER A 439 -13.60 -0.77 16.11
N GLN A 440 -14.33 -0.70 14.99
CA GLN A 440 -14.76 0.51 14.30
C GLN A 440 -16.16 0.88 14.78
#